data_AF-A0A7C6UF98-F1
#
_entry.id   AF-A0A7C6UF98-F1
#
_cell.length_a   1.000
_cell.length_b   1.000
_cell.length_c   1.000
_cell.angle_alpha   90.00
_cell.angle_beta   90.00
_cell.angle_gamma   90.00
#
_symmetry.space_group_name_H-M   'P 1'
#
loop_
_entity.id
_entity.type
_entity.pdbx_description
1 polymer ?
#
loop_
_entity_poly.entity_id
_entity_poly.type
_entity_poly.pdbx_seq_one_letter_code
_entity_poly.pdbx_strand_id
1 'polypeptide(L)'
;MNRSWKWVAAGLAVLLAASPGWGVPVIGHDAIAVAAKSQPLGVRATVRDAAARVESVSLFYAASRGMTPFRVSMSRSGAGMWYGTIPGHMIGPGAQLFYYIQAENADGETKETDWHTVKVVDSTVAPEAIPSASAVAQKAQQQAAASAAAAASPAPARPSKARYLLPGAIIVGGAVAVGSALAVAIDNSSGGGGGGGGGGVVTNANFGGNFNLCFTSTDEMTPGTVCDNGLVNVYVRNGVVEIVGLWGAEVMSGTLNGHVFSIVKDMGATAKFPASRLIVAGEIQDTKCTAQVEGFSADAARPGNLNGRLDTTKR
;
A
#
# COMPACT_ATOMS: atom_id res chain seq x y z
N MET A 1 83.94 -5.73 -41.33
CA MET A 1 83.91 -5.30 -39.92
C MET A 1 83.21 -3.94 -39.83
N ASN A 2 81.98 -3.89 -39.30
CA ASN A 2 81.58 -3.00 -38.20
C ASN A 2 80.07 -3.02 -37.95
N ARG A 3 79.73 -3.34 -36.70
CA ARG A 3 78.42 -3.34 -36.04
C ARG A 3 77.96 -1.90 -35.74
N SER A 4 76.67 -1.61 -35.93
CA SER A 4 75.82 -0.88 -34.96
C SER A 4 74.36 -1.05 -35.44
N TRP A 5 73.56 -1.92 -34.86
CA TRP A 5 72.72 -1.72 -33.66
C TRP A 5 71.99 -0.37 -33.63
N LYS A 6 70.71 -0.38 -34.01
CA LYS A 6 69.66 0.46 -33.40
C LYS A 6 68.30 -0.21 -33.53
N TRP A 7 67.72 -0.44 -32.37
CA TRP A 7 66.36 -0.87 -32.10
C TRP A 7 65.35 0.18 -32.54
N VAL A 8 64.20 -0.24 -33.06
CA VAL A 8 62.92 0.45 -32.78
C VAL A 8 61.87 -0.63 -32.53
N ALA A 9 61.43 -0.69 -31.28
CA ALA A 9 60.40 -1.60 -30.79
C ALA A 9 59.01 -1.18 -31.30
N ALA A 10 58.19 -2.20 -31.56
CA ALA A 10 56.77 -2.06 -31.84
C ALA A 10 56.05 -1.43 -30.64
N GLY A 11 55.51 -0.23 -30.83
CA GLY A 11 54.59 0.40 -29.88
C GLY A 11 53.21 -0.23 -30.01
N LEU A 12 52.94 -1.19 -29.12
CA LEU A 12 51.64 -1.80 -28.89
C LEU A 12 50.69 -0.75 -28.27
N ALA A 13 49.88 -0.08 -29.10
CA ALA A 13 48.81 0.78 -28.61
C ALA A 13 47.60 -0.08 -28.21
N VAL A 14 47.65 -0.66 -27.01
CA VAL A 14 46.46 -1.16 -26.33
C VAL A 14 45.69 0.06 -25.83
N LEU A 15 44.72 0.51 -26.61
CA LEU A 15 43.63 1.35 -26.12
C LEU A 15 42.82 0.48 -25.15
N LEU A 16 43.14 0.58 -23.86
CA LEU A 16 42.24 0.22 -22.78
C LEU A 16 40.99 1.08 -22.93
N ALA A 17 39.97 0.53 -23.59
CA ALA A 17 38.61 1.00 -23.42
C ALA A 17 38.27 0.78 -21.95
N ALA A 18 38.36 1.84 -21.14
CA ALA A 18 37.66 1.91 -19.88
C ALA A 18 36.16 1.94 -20.22
N SER A 19 35.58 0.76 -20.42
CA SER A 19 34.14 0.59 -20.40
C SER A 19 33.67 1.21 -19.08
N PRO A 20 32.70 2.14 -19.07
CA PRO A 20 32.10 2.59 -17.82
C PRO A 20 31.62 1.32 -17.12
N GLY A 21 32.25 0.98 -15.99
CA GLY A 21 31.86 -0.19 -15.22
C GLY A 21 30.37 -0.07 -14.96
N TRP A 22 29.59 -0.98 -15.52
CA TRP A 22 28.20 -1.15 -15.16
C TRP A 22 28.22 -1.41 -13.66
N GLY A 23 27.66 -0.47 -12.90
CA GLY A 23 27.97 -0.35 -11.49
C GLY A 23 27.13 -1.33 -10.70
N VAL A 24 27.76 -2.07 -9.79
CA VAL A 24 27.10 -2.86 -8.75
C VAL A 24 25.91 -2.06 -8.16
N PRO A 25 24.71 -2.66 -8.02
CA PRO A 25 23.53 -1.94 -7.57
C PRO A 25 23.75 -1.29 -6.21
N VAL A 26 23.23 -0.07 -6.04
CA VAL A 26 23.29 0.70 -4.80
C VAL A 26 21.95 0.57 -4.08
N ILE A 27 21.98 0.04 -2.85
CA ILE A 27 20.81 -0.15 -2.01
C ILE A 27 20.78 0.94 -0.93
N GLY A 28 19.75 1.78 -0.94
CA GLY A 28 19.40 2.71 0.13
C GLY A 28 18.22 2.16 0.93
N HIS A 29 18.36 2.07 2.25
CA HIS A 29 17.34 1.49 3.12
C HIS A 29 17.41 2.12 4.52
N ASP A 30 16.26 2.49 5.05
CA ASP A 30 16.11 2.96 6.44
C ASP A 30 15.87 1.75 7.36
N ALA A 31 16.87 1.41 8.16
CA ALA A 31 16.83 0.25 9.04
C ALA A 31 15.70 0.34 10.06
N ILE A 32 14.90 -0.71 10.16
CA ILE A 32 13.81 -0.81 11.12
C ILE A 32 14.37 -1.30 12.45
N ALA A 33 14.20 -0.51 13.51
CA ALA A 33 14.74 -0.84 14.83
C ALA A 33 13.79 -1.70 15.69
N VAL A 34 12.47 -1.61 15.47
CA VAL A 34 11.45 -2.23 16.33
C VAL A 34 10.29 -2.78 15.50
N ALA A 35 9.78 -3.96 15.87
CA ALA A 35 8.59 -4.55 15.27
C ALA A 35 7.67 -5.16 16.34
N ALA A 36 6.37 -5.10 16.08
CA ALA A 36 5.36 -5.75 16.89
C ALA A 36 5.36 -7.26 16.63
N LYS A 37 5.34 -8.05 17.71
CA LYS A 37 5.22 -9.51 17.63
C LYS A 37 3.95 -9.92 16.89
N SER A 38 4.07 -10.96 16.06
CA SER A 38 2.95 -11.51 15.27
C SER A 38 2.31 -10.55 14.26
N GLN A 39 2.82 -9.34 14.09
CA GLN A 39 2.36 -8.39 13.08
C GLN A 39 3.23 -8.48 11.83
N PRO A 40 2.67 -8.42 10.62
CA PRO A 40 3.47 -8.31 9.41
C PRO A 40 4.40 -7.10 9.45
N LEU A 41 5.66 -7.28 9.04
CA LEU A 41 6.64 -6.19 8.98
C LEU A 41 6.94 -5.82 7.54
N GLY A 42 6.56 -4.61 7.13
CA GLY A 42 6.88 -4.05 5.82
C GLY A 42 8.30 -3.51 5.76
N VAL A 43 9.06 -3.90 4.74
CA VAL A 43 10.43 -3.41 4.49
C VAL A 43 10.47 -2.69 3.15
N ARG A 44 11.03 -1.47 3.14
CA ARG A 44 11.14 -0.61 1.96
C ARG A 44 12.61 -0.36 1.65
N ALA A 45 12.98 -0.42 0.37
CA ALA A 45 14.32 -0.06 -0.09
C ALA A 45 14.27 0.70 -1.40
N THR A 46 15.22 1.61 -1.58
CA THR A 46 15.53 2.23 -2.88
C THR A 46 16.72 1.49 -3.46
N VAL A 47 16.57 0.91 -4.64
CA VAL A 47 17.66 0.27 -5.37
C VAL A 47 17.89 1.05 -6.66
N ARG A 48 19.11 1.54 -6.81
CA ARG A 48 19.57 2.26 -8.01
C ARG A 48 20.68 1.49 -8.67
N ASP A 49 20.60 1.41 -9.98
CA ASP A 49 21.64 0.84 -10.83
C ASP A 49 21.94 1.86 -11.94
N ALA A 50 23.22 1.99 -12.31
CA ALA A 50 23.66 2.98 -13.29
C ALA A 50 23.08 2.70 -14.70
N ALA A 51 22.84 1.43 -15.02
CA ALA A 51 22.16 1.01 -16.24
C ALA A 51 20.62 0.97 -16.10
N ALA A 52 20.09 1.25 -14.89
CA ALA A 52 18.68 1.11 -14.52
C ALA A 52 18.11 -0.31 -14.72
N ARG A 53 18.96 -1.34 -14.66
CA ARG A 53 18.62 -2.76 -14.90
C ARG A 53 18.65 -3.59 -13.63
N VAL A 54 17.94 -3.15 -12.59
CA VAL A 54 17.71 -4.02 -11.42
C VAL A 54 16.76 -5.13 -11.82
N GLU A 55 17.23 -6.38 -11.82
CA GLU A 55 16.48 -7.56 -12.22
C GLU A 55 15.64 -8.08 -11.06
N SER A 56 16.27 -8.25 -9.89
CA SER A 56 15.58 -8.76 -8.71
C SER A 56 16.05 -8.09 -7.43
N VAL A 57 15.14 -8.00 -6.45
CA VAL A 57 15.47 -7.59 -5.09
C VAL A 57 14.81 -8.58 -4.15
N SER A 58 15.60 -9.09 -3.22
CA SER A 58 15.19 -10.11 -2.25
C SER A 58 15.46 -9.62 -0.84
N LEU A 59 14.48 -9.82 0.03
CA LEU A 59 14.57 -9.63 1.47
C LEU A 59 14.90 -10.97 2.11
N PHE A 60 15.98 -11.00 2.89
CA PHE A 60 16.39 -12.17 3.65
C PHE A 60 16.18 -11.89 5.14
N TYR A 61 15.57 -12.83 5.87
CA TYR A 61 15.34 -12.66 7.30
C TYR A 61 15.50 -13.97 8.09
N ALA A 62 15.93 -13.86 9.34
CA ALA A 62 16.14 -14.99 10.23
C ALA A 62 15.90 -14.61 11.70
N ALA A 63 15.50 -15.57 12.52
CA ALA A 63 15.39 -15.39 13.98
C ALA A 63 16.75 -15.30 14.69
N SER A 64 17.83 -15.74 14.03
CA SER A 64 19.21 -15.69 14.54
C SER A 64 20.21 -15.61 13.39
N ARG A 65 21.35 -14.94 13.60
CA ARG A 65 22.43 -14.77 12.59
C ARG A 65 23.11 -16.08 12.16
N GLY A 66 22.94 -17.16 12.90
CA GLY A 66 23.49 -18.48 12.58
C GLY A 66 22.53 -19.43 11.84
N MET A 67 21.31 -18.97 11.53
CA MET A 67 20.31 -19.77 10.82
C MET A 67 20.32 -19.43 9.33
N THR A 68 19.93 -20.40 8.49
CA THR A 68 19.62 -20.15 7.08
C THR A 68 18.47 -19.15 6.99
N PRO A 69 18.65 -17.99 6.32
CA PRO A 69 17.59 -17.00 6.21
C PRO A 69 16.47 -17.48 5.30
N PHE A 70 15.26 -17.06 5.63
CA PHE A 70 14.11 -17.12 4.73
C PHE A 70 14.25 -16.02 3.67
N ARG A 71 13.86 -16.33 2.43
CA ARG A 71 13.88 -15.39 1.31
C ARG A 71 12.47 -14.97 0.93
N VAL A 72 12.27 -13.67 0.76
CA VAL A 72 11.05 -13.08 0.20
C VAL A 72 11.43 -12.18 -0.96
N SER A 73 10.84 -12.42 -2.12
CA SER A 73 10.99 -11.55 -3.28
C SER A 73 10.29 -10.21 -3.02
N MET A 74 10.99 -9.11 -3.21
CA MET A 74 10.41 -7.77 -3.08
C MET A 74 9.71 -7.36 -4.38
N SER A 75 8.61 -6.63 -4.28
CA SER A 75 7.86 -6.09 -5.42
C SER A 75 8.32 -4.67 -5.73
N ARG A 76 8.53 -4.37 -7.01
CA ARG A 76 8.87 -3.03 -7.50
C ARG A 76 7.65 -2.10 -7.40
N SER A 77 7.83 -0.94 -6.78
CA SER A 77 6.76 0.06 -6.56
C SER A 77 6.93 1.35 -7.38
N GLY A 78 7.96 1.44 -8.23
CA GLY A 78 8.24 2.59 -9.10
C GLY A 78 9.45 3.41 -8.62
N ALA A 79 10.07 4.22 -9.49
CA ALA A 79 11.21 5.09 -9.15
C ALA A 79 12.41 4.41 -8.43
N GLY A 80 12.63 3.11 -8.65
CA GLY A 80 13.66 2.33 -7.97
C GLY A 80 13.28 1.89 -6.55
N MET A 81 12.03 2.10 -6.12
CA MET A 81 11.51 1.63 -4.84
C MET A 81 11.07 0.17 -4.90
N TRP A 82 11.38 -0.57 -3.85
CA TRP A 82 11.05 -1.98 -3.68
C TRP A 82 10.42 -2.19 -2.30
N TYR A 83 9.44 -3.09 -2.24
CA TYR A 83 8.70 -3.40 -1.03
C TYR A 83 8.63 -4.91 -0.79
N GLY A 84 8.92 -5.34 0.43
CA GLY A 84 8.77 -6.72 0.89
C GLY A 84 8.03 -6.76 2.21
N THR A 85 7.43 -7.90 2.55
CA THR A 85 6.75 -8.08 3.84
C THR A 85 7.24 -9.36 4.51
N ILE A 86 7.71 -9.24 5.75
CA ILE A 86 8.01 -10.37 6.62
C ILE A 86 6.70 -10.80 7.28
N PRO A 87 6.22 -12.04 7.08
CA PRO A 87 4.97 -12.50 7.68
C PRO A 87 5.03 -12.46 9.20
N GLY A 88 3.95 -11.99 9.85
CA GLY A 88 3.91 -11.83 11.30
C GLY A 88 4.15 -13.12 12.08
N HIS A 89 3.67 -14.27 11.58
CA HIS A 89 3.90 -15.57 12.21
C HIS A 89 5.38 -15.99 12.24
N MET A 90 6.22 -15.40 11.39
CA MET A 90 7.68 -15.61 11.40
C MET A 90 8.40 -14.68 12.39
N ILE A 91 7.73 -13.62 12.84
CA ILE A 91 8.18 -12.77 13.94
C ILE A 91 7.76 -13.44 15.24
N GLY A 92 8.49 -14.52 15.56
CA GLY A 92 8.22 -15.40 16.69
C GLY A 92 8.44 -14.74 18.06
N PRO A 93 8.31 -15.50 19.16
CA PRO A 93 8.49 -15.00 20.53
C PRO A 93 9.96 -14.66 20.89
N GLY A 94 10.88 -14.71 19.92
CA GLY A 94 12.25 -14.27 20.13
C GLY A 94 12.30 -12.76 20.38
N ALA A 95 13.33 -12.30 21.10
CA ALA A 95 13.51 -10.89 21.39
C ALA A 95 13.94 -10.06 20.15
N GLN A 96 14.45 -10.72 19.11
CA GLN A 96 15.07 -10.07 17.96
C GLN A 96 14.81 -10.84 16.66
N LEU A 97 14.77 -10.09 15.57
CA LEU A 97 14.72 -10.57 14.18
C LEU A 97 15.88 -9.91 13.43
N PHE A 98 16.53 -10.67 12.56
CA PHE A 98 17.62 -10.17 11.72
C PHE A 98 17.19 -10.18 10.26
N TYR A 99 17.57 -9.16 9.50
CA TYR A 99 17.33 -9.14 8.06
C TYR A 99 18.40 -8.37 7.30
N TYR A 100 18.50 -8.64 6.01
CA TYR A 100 19.27 -7.85 5.05
C TYR A 100 18.58 -7.88 3.68
N ILE A 101 18.98 -6.98 2.80
CA ILE A 101 18.42 -6.85 1.45
C ILE A 101 19.52 -7.16 0.44
N GLN A 102 19.19 -7.98 -0.54
CA GLN A 102 20.04 -8.28 -1.69
C GLN A 102 19.38 -7.75 -2.96
N ALA A 103 20.15 -7.08 -3.79
CA ALA A 103 19.74 -6.69 -5.13
C ALA A 103 20.67 -7.33 -6.16
N GLU A 104 20.10 -7.70 -7.30
CA GLU A 104 20.79 -8.28 -8.45
C GLU A 104 20.42 -7.47 -9.69
N ASN A 105 21.42 -7.08 -10.48
CA ASN A 105 21.19 -6.44 -11.78
C ASN A 105 21.14 -7.49 -12.92
N ALA A 106 20.74 -7.07 -14.11
CA ALA A 106 20.62 -7.94 -15.29
C ALA A 106 21.96 -8.54 -15.77
N ASP A 107 23.08 -8.06 -15.23
CA ASP A 107 24.43 -8.56 -15.50
C ASP A 107 24.85 -9.64 -14.48
N GLY A 108 23.97 -9.97 -13.53
CA GLY A 108 24.21 -10.94 -12.45
C GLY A 108 25.05 -10.38 -11.31
N GLU A 109 25.33 -9.08 -11.28
CA GLU A 109 26.05 -8.45 -10.18
C GLU A 109 25.12 -8.25 -8.99
N THR A 110 25.58 -8.75 -7.83
CA THR A 110 24.80 -8.69 -6.60
C THR A 110 25.38 -7.70 -5.61
N LYS A 111 24.50 -6.98 -4.90
CA LYS A 111 24.85 -6.20 -3.71
C LYS A 111 23.97 -6.62 -2.54
N GLU A 112 24.57 -6.66 -1.35
CA GLU A 112 23.88 -6.89 -0.09
C GLU A 112 24.07 -5.70 0.86
N THR A 113 23.07 -5.46 1.71
CA THR A 113 23.20 -4.59 2.88
C THR A 113 23.83 -5.35 4.05
N ASP A 114 24.26 -4.62 5.07
CA ASP A 114 24.61 -5.24 6.35
C ASP A 114 23.38 -5.86 7.02
N TRP A 115 23.63 -6.76 7.97
CA TRP A 115 22.60 -7.34 8.82
C TRP A 115 21.99 -6.31 9.77
N HIS A 116 20.71 -6.01 9.58
CA HIS A 116 19.91 -5.19 10.47
C HIS A 116 19.29 -6.03 11.59
N THR A 117 19.13 -5.43 12.76
CA THR A 117 18.55 -6.08 13.94
C THR A 117 17.29 -5.34 14.36
N VAL A 118 16.17 -6.05 14.36
CA VAL A 118 14.86 -5.55 14.77
C VAL A 118 14.56 -6.11 16.15
N LYS A 119 14.28 -5.23 17.12
CA LYS A 119 13.77 -5.65 18.43
C LYS A 119 12.30 -6.02 18.29
N VAL A 120 11.93 -7.22 18.69
CA VAL A 120 10.53 -7.66 18.70
C VAL A 120 9.93 -7.29 20.05
N VAL A 121 8.86 -6.51 20.03
CA VAL A 121 8.13 -6.11 21.23
C VAL A 121 6.76 -6.79 21.25
N ASP A 122 6.35 -7.29 22.41
CA ASP A 122 4.97 -7.73 22.60
C ASP A 122 4.07 -6.49 22.48
N SER A 123 3.20 -6.45 21.46
CA SER A 123 2.14 -5.45 21.37
C SER A 123 1.02 -5.82 22.34
N THR A 124 1.28 -5.74 23.64
CA THR A 124 0.27 -5.88 24.70
C THR A 124 -0.56 -4.62 24.89
N VAL A 125 -0.88 -3.91 23.80
CA VAL A 125 -2.05 -3.05 23.78
C VAL A 125 -3.22 -3.93 23.33
N ALA A 126 -3.79 -4.66 24.30
CA ALA A 126 -5.18 -5.09 24.14
C ALA A 126 -5.98 -3.82 23.79
N PRO A 127 -6.83 -3.82 22.75
CA PRO A 127 -7.72 -2.69 22.54
C PRO A 127 -8.59 -2.59 23.79
N GLU A 128 -8.25 -1.66 24.67
CA GLU A 128 -9.11 -1.18 25.73
C GLU A 128 -10.46 -0.92 25.06
N ALA A 129 -11.48 -1.65 25.49
CA ALA A 129 -12.72 -1.85 24.77
C ALA A 129 -13.17 -0.56 24.10
N ILE A 130 -12.99 -0.48 22.78
CA ILE A 130 -13.54 0.60 21.98
C ILE A 130 -15.03 0.60 22.35
N PRO A 131 -15.56 1.68 22.94
CA PRO A 131 -16.97 1.73 23.32
C PRO A 131 -17.77 1.31 22.10
N SER A 132 -18.65 0.33 22.26
CA SER A 132 -19.42 -0.23 21.17
C SER A 132 -19.99 0.90 20.32
N ALA A 133 -20.09 0.72 19.00
CA ALA A 133 -20.64 1.74 18.12
C ALA A 133 -22.01 2.29 18.61
N SER A 134 -22.76 1.47 19.36
CA SER A 134 -23.96 1.87 20.08
C SER A 134 -23.73 2.91 21.19
N ALA A 135 -22.67 2.80 21.99
CA ALA A 135 -22.34 3.78 23.04
C ALA A 135 -21.88 5.13 22.45
N VAL A 136 -21.14 5.11 21.34
CA VAL A 136 -20.76 6.34 20.61
C VAL A 136 -21.96 6.98 19.93
N ALA A 137 -22.84 6.17 19.31
CA ALA A 137 -24.07 6.66 18.68
C ALA A 137 -25.05 7.25 19.70
N GLN A 138 -25.20 6.64 20.88
CA GLN A 138 -26.05 7.16 21.95
C GLN A 138 -25.51 8.50 22.50
N LYS A 139 -24.19 8.62 22.68
CA LYS A 139 -23.57 9.88 23.14
C LYS A 139 -23.73 11.01 22.10
N ALA A 140 -23.59 10.68 20.81
CA ALA A 140 -23.81 11.63 19.71
C ALA A 140 -25.29 12.06 19.62
N GLN A 141 -26.24 11.13 19.80
CA GLN A 141 -27.68 11.47 19.81
C GLN A 141 -28.06 12.34 21.03
N GLN A 142 -27.48 12.08 22.20
CA GLN A 142 -27.73 12.91 23.39
C GLN A 142 -27.15 14.33 23.22
N GLN A 143 -25.99 14.48 22.59
CA GLN A 143 -25.41 15.80 22.30
C GLN A 143 -26.18 16.55 21.20
N ALA A 144 -26.75 15.86 20.21
CA ALA A 144 -27.62 16.44 19.19
C ALA A 144 -28.98 16.90 19.75
N ALA A 145 -29.57 16.14 20.69
CA ALA A 145 -30.82 16.52 21.34
C ALA A 145 -30.65 17.75 22.24
N ALA A 146 -29.51 17.88 22.95
CA ALA A 146 -29.21 19.04 23.78
C ALA A 146 -29.00 20.33 22.97
N SER A 147 -28.48 20.23 21.75
CA SER A 147 -28.25 21.37 20.86
C SER A 147 -29.51 21.81 20.11
N ALA A 148 -30.47 20.91 19.86
CA ALA A 148 -31.77 21.25 19.28
C ALA A 148 -32.69 22.01 20.26
N ALA A 149 -32.61 21.73 21.57
CA ALA A 149 -33.42 22.40 22.59
C ALA A 149 -33.00 23.86 22.84
N ALA A 150 -31.74 24.23 22.57
CA ALA A 150 -31.23 25.59 22.74
C ALA A 150 -31.60 26.56 21.59
N ALA A 151 -32.08 26.05 20.45
CA ALA A 151 -32.38 26.87 19.26
C ALA A 151 -33.84 27.35 19.17
N ALA A 152 -34.72 26.93 20.07
CA ALA A 152 -36.13 27.33 20.08
C ALA A 152 -36.36 28.56 20.98
N SER A 153 -35.83 29.72 20.59
CA SER A 153 -36.34 31.02 21.08
C SER A 153 -37.36 31.58 20.07
N PRO A 154 -38.53 32.08 20.50
CA PRO A 154 -39.54 32.59 19.59
C PRO A 154 -39.09 33.91 18.94
N ALA A 155 -39.19 33.98 17.61
CA ALA A 155 -38.86 35.16 16.82
C ALA A 155 -39.85 36.32 17.10
N PRO A 156 -39.37 37.58 17.21
CA PRO A 156 -40.25 38.73 17.40
C PRO A 156 -41.00 39.13 16.11
N ALA A 157 -42.20 39.68 16.31
CA ALA A 157 -43.17 40.04 15.27
C ALA A 157 -42.65 41.11 14.28
N ARG A 158 -43.02 40.94 13.01
CA ARG A 158 -42.72 41.84 11.87
C ARG A 158 -43.53 43.14 11.95
N PRO A 159 -42.97 44.29 11.51
CA PRO A 159 -43.76 45.35 10.91
C PRO A 159 -43.71 45.30 9.38
N SER A 160 -44.84 45.70 8.80
CA SER A 160 -45.18 45.65 7.38
C SER A 160 -44.58 46.76 6.53
N LYS A 161 -44.48 46.47 5.23
CA LYS A 161 -44.39 47.35 4.03
C LYS A 161 -42.98 47.59 3.46
N ALA A 162 -42.71 46.96 2.33
CA ALA A 162 -42.34 47.65 1.09
C ALA A 162 -42.57 46.71 -0.10
N ARG A 163 -43.32 47.22 -1.09
CA ARG A 163 -43.50 46.65 -2.43
C ARG A 163 -42.23 46.92 -3.24
N TYR A 164 -41.73 45.97 -4.05
CA TYR A 164 -41.03 46.10 -5.35
C TYR A 164 -40.65 44.64 -5.76
N LEU A 165 -41.26 44.04 -6.79
CA LEU A 165 -40.75 43.84 -8.17
C LEU A 165 -39.30 43.29 -8.18
N LEU A 166 -38.89 42.16 -8.78
CA LEU A 166 -39.25 41.36 -9.97
C LEU A 166 -38.44 40.00 -9.90
N PRO A 167 -38.49 39.08 -10.89
CA PRO A 167 -38.43 37.63 -10.69
C PRO A 167 -37.15 36.95 -11.20
N GLY A 168 -37.00 35.66 -10.84
CA GLY A 168 -36.50 34.63 -11.75
C GLY A 168 -34.99 34.37 -11.76
N ALA A 169 -34.60 33.20 -11.26
CA ALA A 169 -33.49 32.42 -11.82
C ALA A 169 -33.69 30.94 -11.50
N ILE A 170 -34.01 30.18 -12.54
CA ILE A 170 -33.99 28.72 -12.61
C ILE A 170 -32.54 28.31 -12.88
N ILE A 171 -31.99 27.36 -12.12
CA ILE A 171 -30.78 26.60 -12.46
C ILE A 171 -31.17 25.13 -12.23
N VAL A 172 -31.75 24.42 -13.20
CA VAL A 172 -31.13 23.64 -14.29
C VAL A 172 -29.81 22.95 -13.91
N GLY A 173 -29.92 21.69 -13.49
CA GLY A 173 -29.36 20.53 -14.21
C GLY A 173 -27.84 20.28 -14.16
N GLY A 174 -27.47 19.03 -13.88
CA GLY A 174 -26.14 18.52 -14.25
C GLY A 174 -25.68 17.27 -13.53
N ALA A 175 -26.40 16.15 -13.65
CA ALA A 175 -25.85 14.83 -13.35
C ALA A 175 -25.00 14.39 -14.55
N VAL A 176 -23.71 14.09 -14.33
CA VAL A 176 -22.84 13.45 -15.32
C VAL A 176 -22.53 12.04 -14.82
N ALA A 177 -23.17 11.05 -15.44
CA ALA A 177 -22.79 9.65 -15.34
C ALA A 177 -21.79 9.36 -16.46
N VAL A 178 -20.54 9.06 -16.11
CA VAL A 178 -19.55 8.51 -17.05
C VAL A 178 -19.50 7.01 -16.80
N GLY A 179 -20.14 6.26 -17.69
CA GLY A 179 -19.93 4.82 -17.84
C GLY A 179 -18.76 4.58 -18.77
N SER A 180 -17.73 3.87 -18.29
CA SER A 180 -16.68 3.30 -19.12
C SER A 180 -16.64 1.80 -18.91
N ALA A 181 -17.10 1.06 -19.92
CA ALA A 181 -16.87 -0.36 -20.05
C ALA A 181 -15.41 -0.58 -20.47
N LEU A 182 -14.61 -1.18 -19.60
CA LEU A 182 -13.30 -1.72 -19.96
C LEU A 182 -13.39 -3.23 -19.86
N ALA A 183 -13.43 -3.89 -21.03
CA ALA A 183 -13.24 -5.32 -21.15
C ALA A 183 -11.73 -5.60 -21.08
N VAL A 184 -11.27 -6.22 -19.99
CA VAL A 184 -9.93 -6.79 -19.91
C VAL A 184 -10.08 -8.29 -20.13
N ALA A 185 -9.58 -8.75 -21.28
CA ALA A 185 -9.38 -10.17 -21.54
C ALA A 185 -8.21 -10.64 -20.66
N ILE A 186 -8.47 -11.65 -19.82
CA ILE A 186 -7.44 -12.37 -19.08
C ILE A 186 -7.20 -13.68 -19.82
N ASP A 187 -6.01 -13.84 -20.40
CA ASP A 187 -5.56 -15.08 -21.01
C ASP A 187 -5.44 -16.17 -19.93
N ASN A 188 -6.23 -17.24 -20.09
CA ASN A 188 -6.15 -18.45 -19.27
C ASN A 188 -5.02 -19.33 -19.78
N SER A 189 -3.87 -19.31 -19.11
CA SER A 189 -2.89 -20.40 -19.21
C SER A 189 -3.18 -21.43 -18.12
N SER A 190 -3.87 -22.50 -18.52
CA SER A 190 -4.10 -23.70 -17.72
C SER A 190 -2.83 -24.53 -17.62
N GLY A 191 -2.30 -24.70 -16.39
CA GLY A 191 -1.24 -25.67 -16.07
C GLY A 191 -1.56 -26.31 -14.73
N GLY A 192 -1.93 -27.59 -14.75
CA GLY A 192 -2.44 -28.34 -13.61
C GLY A 192 -1.38 -29.00 -12.72
N GLY A 193 -1.88 -29.55 -11.61
CA GLY A 193 -1.18 -30.40 -10.62
C GLY A 193 -0.98 -29.66 -9.30
N GLY A 194 -1.39 -30.12 -8.12
CA GLY A 194 -1.99 -31.37 -7.66
C GLY A 194 -1.61 -31.56 -6.18
N GLY A 195 -2.59 -31.80 -5.31
CA GLY A 195 -2.41 -32.54 -4.05
C GLY A 195 -2.14 -31.77 -2.74
N GLY A 196 -3.16 -31.77 -1.86
CA GLY A 196 -2.97 -32.13 -0.44
C GLY A 196 -2.97 -31.01 0.61
N GLY A 197 -3.98 -31.01 1.49
CA GLY A 197 -3.81 -30.51 2.87
C GLY A 197 -4.79 -29.44 3.37
N GLY A 198 -6.07 -29.79 3.55
CA GLY A 198 -6.81 -29.51 4.79
C GLY A 198 -6.99 -28.08 5.34
N GLY A 199 -6.74 -27.03 4.57
CA GLY A 199 -7.25 -25.68 4.82
C GLY A 199 -7.96 -25.22 3.56
N GLY A 200 -9.29 -25.10 3.58
CA GLY A 200 -10.07 -24.83 2.37
C GLY A 200 -9.59 -23.56 1.69
N VAL A 201 -8.94 -23.69 0.53
CA VAL A 201 -8.56 -22.56 -0.31
C VAL A 201 -9.86 -21.80 -0.64
N VAL A 202 -9.92 -20.53 -0.29
CA VAL A 202 -11.08 -19.68 -0.60
C VAL A 202 -11.06 -19.43 -2.10
N THR A 203 -11.79 -20.24 -2.86
CA THR A 203 -11.83 -20.13 -4.33
C THR A 203 -12.95 -19.21 -4.81
N ASN A 204 -14.06 -19.16 -4.08
CA ASN A 204 -15.20 -18.29 -4.36
C ASN A 204 -15.85 -17.81 -3.06
N ALA A 205 -15.90 -16.50 -2.86
CA ALA A 205 -16.54 -15.89 -1.70
C ALA A 205 -16.93 -14.43 -1.98
N ASN A 206 -17.90 -13.93 -1.22
CA ASN A 206 -18.33 -12.53 -1.24
C ASN A 206 -18.34 -12.01 0.19
N PHE A 207 -17.63 -10.94 0.45
CA PHE A 207 -17.61 -10.25 1.72
C PHE A 207 -18.13 -8.83 1.52
N GLY A 208 -19.03 -8.39 2.38
CA GLY A 208 -19.52 -7.02 2.36
C GLY A 208 -19.38 -6.39 3.73
N GLY A 209 -19.09 -5.10 3.76
CA GLY A 209 -18.94 -4.37 5.01
C GLY A 209 -18.62 -2.92 4.77
N ASN A 210 -17.82 -2.36 5.66
CA ASN A 210 -17.51 -0.94 5.66
C ASN A 210 -16.01 -0.72 5.52
N PHE A 211 -15.66 0.45 4.97
CA PHE A 211 -14.31 0.98 5.04
C PHE A 211 -14.27 2.28 5.83
N ASN A 212 -13.10 2.58 6.37
CA ASN A 212 -12.73 3.90 6.85
C ASN A 212 -11.34 4.20 6.32
N LEU A 213 -11.20 5.29 5.56
CA LEU A 213 -9.95 5.70 4.91
C LEU A 213 -9.72 7.19 5.18
N CYS A 214 -8.54 7.52 5.69
CA CYS A 214 -8.16 8.90 5.97
C CYS A 214 -6.92 9.28 5.17
N PHE A 215 -6.97 10.46 4.56
CA PHE A 215 -5.83 11.15 3.97
C PHE A 215 -5.33 12.20 4.96
N THR A 216 -4.05 12.13 5.31
CA THR A 216 -3.38 13.15 6.13
C THR A 216 -2.38 13.88 5.26
N SER A 217 -2.61 15.17 5.06
CA SER A 217 -1.70 16.06 4.35
C SER A 217 -0.36 16.13 5.10
N THR A 218 0.73 16.01 4.37
CA THR A 218 2.09 16.26 4.89
C THR A 218 2.59 17.65 4.51
N ASP A 219 1.76 18.46 3.84
CA ASP A 219 2.06 19.87 3.58
C ASP A 219 1.90 20.67 4.87
N GLU A 220 2.98 21.30 5.32
CA GLU A 220 3.01 22.13 6.52
C GLU A 220 2.12 23.38 6.39
N MET A 221 1.88 23.85 5.17
CA MET A 221 1.02 25.02 4.92
C MET A 221 -0.47 24.66 4.94
N THR A 222 -0.82 23.41 4.68
CA THR A 222 -2.20 22.91 4.66
C THR A 222 -2.36 21.62 5.46
N PRO A 223 -2.04 21.63 6.77
CA PRO A 223 -2.18 20.44 7.60
C PRO A 223 -3.66 20.11 7.75
N GLY A 224 -3.99 18.83 7.59
CA GLY A 224 -5.37 18.38 7.73
C GLY A 224 -5.52 16.91 7.46
N THR A 225 -6.48 16.31 8.15
CA THR A 225 -6.91 14.94 7.91
C THR A 225 -8.33 14.96 7.35
N VAL A 226 -8.51 14.37 6.16
CA VAL A 226 -9.82 14.18 5.53
C VAL A 226 -10.12 12.70 5.54
N CYS A 227 -11.23 12.30 6.13
CA CYS A 227 -11.65 10.91 6.15
C CYS A 227 -12.89 10.68 5.27
N ASP A 228 -12.95 9.48 4.71
CA ASP A 228 -14.11 8.95 4.03
C ASP A 228 -14.44 7.56 4.56
N ASN A 229 -15.72 7.25 4.55
CA ASN A 229 -16.24 5.98 5.03
C ASN A 229 -17.44 5.60 4.18
N GLY A 230 -17.59 4.31 3.93
CA GLY A 230 -18.63 3.84 3.04
C GLY A 230 -18.71 2.32 3.01
N LEU A 231 -19.51 1.83 2.08
CA LEU A 231 -19.67 0.41 1.84
C LEU A 231 -18.59 -0.10 0.90
N VAL A 232 -18.10 -1.30 1.18
CA VAL A 232 -17.14 -2.01 0.32
C VAL A 232 -17.58 -3.46 0.17
N ASN A 233 -17.35 -4.03 -1.01
CA ASN A 233 -17.46 -5.46 -1.23
C ASN A 233 -16.11 -6.02 -1.69
N VAL A 234 -15.78 -7.21 -1.18
CA VAL A 234 -14.61 -7.98 -1.56
C VAL A 234 -15.10 -9.30 -2.16
N TYR A 235 -14.82 -9.51 -3.44
CA TYR A 235 -15.11 -10.75 -4.13
C TYR A 235 -13.85 -11.58 -4.24
N VAL A 236 -13.97 -12.87 -4.02
CA VAL A 236 -12.93 -13.84 -4.38
C VAL A 236 -13.47 -14.68 -5.50
N ARG A 237 -12.75 -14.76 -6.62
CA ARG A 237 -13.11 -15.56 -7.79
C ARG A 237 -11.86 -16.21 -8.35
N ASN A 238 -11.83 -17.54 -8.40
CA ASN A 238 -10.72 -18.29 -8.98
C ASN A 238 -9.32 -17.88 -8.44
N GLY A 239 -9.24 -17.57 -7.14
CA GLY A 239 -7.99 -17.14 -6.51
C GLY A 239 -7.61 -15.67 -6.78
N VAL A 240 -8.50 -14.87 -7.36
CA VAL A 240 -8.36 -13.42 -7.50
C VAL A 240 -9.27 -12.73 -6.49
N VAL A 241 -8.74 -11.76 -5.76
CA VAL A 241 -9.48 -10.84 -4.89
C VAL A 241 -9.80 -9.58 -5.67
N GLU A 242 -11.08 -9.18 -5.68
CA GLU A 242 -11.57 -7.94 -6.27
C GLU A 242 -12.25 -7.08 -5.20
N ILE A 243 -11.76 -5.88 -4.97
CA ILE A 243 -12.33 -4.91 -4.03
C ILE A 243 -13.08 -3.85 -4.82
N VAL A 244 -14.35 -3.65 -4.49
CA VAL A 244 -15.26 -2.71 -5.16
C VAL A 244 -15.86 -1.75 -4.13
N GLY A 245 -15.87 -0.45 -4.46
CA GLY A 245 -16.47 0.59 -3.61
C GLY A 245 -15.50 1.30 -2.67
N LEU A 246 -14.23 0.88 -2.61
CA LEU A 246 -13.21 1.55 -1.79
C LEU A 246 -12.86 2.95 -2.30
N TRP A 247 -12.95 3.17 -3.61
CA TRP A 247 -12.53 4.41 -4.25
C TRP A 247 -13.51 4.81 -5.37
N GLY A 248 -14.76 5.08 -4.97
CA GLY A 248 -15.85 5.30 -5.90
C GLY A 248 -16.21 4.03 -6.67
N ALA A 249 -16.25 4.10 -8.01
CA ALA A 249 -16.62 2.98 -8.88
C ALA A 249 -15.42 2.10 -9.30
N GLU A 250 -14.21 2.43 -8.85
CA GLU A 250 -13.01 1.67 -9.21
C GLU A 250 -12.99 0.26 -8.59
N VAL A 251 -12.48 -0.69 -9.37
CA VAL A 251 -12.24 -2.08 -8.94
C VAL A 251 -10.74 -2.30 -8.76
N MET A 252 -10.34 -2.81 -7.60
CA MET A 252 -8.96 -3.18 -7.32
C MET A 252 -8.83 -4.70 -7.31
N SER A 253 -7.91 -5.26 -8.08
CA SER A 253 -7.74 -6.71 -8.22
C SER A 253 -6.34 -7.17 -7.86
N GLY A 254 -6.20 -8.32 -7.22
CA GLY A 254 -4.91 -9.00 -7.04
C GLY A 254 -5.07 -10.46 -6.64
N THR A 255 -3.96 -11.18 -6.57
CA THR A 255 -3.95 -12.62 -6.33
C THR A 255 -4.12 -12.94 -4.84
N LEU A 256 -4.94 -13.96 -4.55
CA LEU A 256 -5.06 -14.57 -3.23
C LEU A 256 -4.02 -15.69 -3.09
N ASN A 257 -3.12 -15.56 -2.12
CA ASN A 257 -2.14 -16.59 -1.78
C ASN A 257 -2.55 -17.26 -0.46
N GLY A 258 -3.26 -18.39 -0.56
CA GLY A 258 -3.86 -19.05 0.59
C GLY A 258 -5.00 -18.21 1.18
N HIS A 259 -4.73 -17.56 2.31
CA HIS A 259 -5.69 -16.68 3.00
C HIS A 259 -5.34 -15.20 2.92
N VAL A 260 -4.17 -14.85 2.38
CA VAL A 260 -3.66 -13.47 2.36
C VAL A 260 -3.58 -12.92 0.95
N PHE A 261 -3.83 -11.63 0.81
CA PHE A 261 -3.72 -10.93 -0.47
C PHE A 261 -3.04 -9.56 -0.29
N SER A 262 -2.44 -9.07 -1.37
CA SER A 262 -1.88 -7.72 -1.46
C SER A 262 -2.17 -7.16 -2.84
N ILE A 263 -2.71 -5.94 -2.88
CA ILE A 263 -3.11 -5.25 -4.11
C ILE A 263 -2.44 -3.88 -4.11
N VAL A 264 -1.76 -3.53 -5.19
CA VAL A 264 -1.20 -2.19 -5.39
C VAL A 264 -1.82 -1.60 -6.65
N LYS A 265 -2.43 -0.42 -6.54
CA LYS A 265 -3.07 0.26 -7.67
C LYS A 265 -2.91 1.77 -7.59
N ASP A 266 -2.63 2.39 -8.72
CA ASP A 266 -2.70 3.84 -8.88
C ASP A 266 -4.17 4.24 -9.14
N MET A 267 -4.65 5.23 -8.39
CA MET A 267 -6.04 5.66 -8.38
C MET A 267 -6.14 7.12 -8.79
N GLY A 268 -7.14 7.44 -9.63
CA GLY A 268 -7.47 8.82 -9.98
C GLY A 268 -7.94 9.63 -8.78
N ALA A 269 -7.92 10.95 -8.89
CA ALA A 269 -8.44 11.83 -7.83
C ALA A 269 -9.96 11.64 -7.64
N THR A 270 -10.43 11.82 -6.41
CA THR A 270 -11.86 11.88 -6.05
C THR A 270 -12.20 13.26 -5.51
N ALA A 271 -13.47 13.47 -5.17
CA ALA A 271 -13.91 14.69 -4.48
C ALA A 271 -13.19 14.92 -3.14
N LYS A 272 -12.77 13.85 -2.44
CA LYS A 272 -12.15 13.92 -1.11
C LYS A 272 -10.64 13.70 -1.14
N PHE A 273 -10.16 12.84 -2.04
CA PHE A 273 -8.77 12.39 -2.05
C PHE A 273 -8.04 12.78 -3.35
N PRO A 274 -6.76 13.17 -3.27
CA PRO A 274 -5.95 13.40 -4.46
C PRO A 274 -5.71 12.08 -5.23
N ALA A 275 -5.23 12.17 -6.46
CA ALA A 275 -4.71 11.00 -7.17
C ALA A 275 -3.64 10.32 -6.29
N SER A 276 -3.72 9.02 -6.11
CA SER A 276 -2.99 8.32 -5.05
C SER A 276 -2.59 6.92 -5.46
N ARG A 277 -1.47 6.43 -4.93
CA ARG A 277 -1.08 5.02 -5.03
C ARG A 277 -1.51 4.31 -3.76
N LEU A 278 -2.40 3.33 -3.90
CA LEU A 278 -2.93 2.53 -2.79
C LEU A 278 -2.25 1.16 -2.74
N ILE A 279 -2.06 0.69 -1.51
CA ILE A 279 -1.60 -0.65 -1.14
C ILE A 279 -2.65 -1.22 -0.18
N VAL A 280 -3.32 -2.28 -0.59
CA VAL A 280 -4.32 -2.97 0.24
C VAL A 280 -3.81 -4.35 0.55
N ALA A 281 -3.51 -4.61 1.83
CA ALA A 281 -3.05 -5.91 2.30
C ALA A 281 -4.07 -6.47 3.29
N GLY A 282 -4.51 -7.71 3.07
CA GLY A 282 -5.57 -8.29 3.87
C GLY A 282 -5.49 -9.79 4.01
N GLU A 283 -6.37 -10.30 4.87
CA GLU A 283 -6.52 -11.70 5.18
C GLU A 283 -8.00 -12.09 5.20
N ILE A 284 -8.29 -13.30 4.75
CA ILE A 284 -9.61 -13.93 4.72
C ILE A 284 -9.61 -15.11 5.70
N GLN A 285 -10.38 -14.96 6.78
CA GLN A 285 -10.58 -15.99 7.81
C GLN A 285 -12.04 -16.38 7.86
N ASP A 286 -12.38 -17.54 7.29
CA ASP A 286 -13.72 -18.14 7.26
C ASP A 286 -14.86 -17.20 6.82
N THR A 287 -15.40 -16.45 7.79
CA THR A 287 -16.54 -15.55 7.67
C THR A 287 -16.15 -14.07 7.66
N LYS A 288 -14.86 -13.75 7.79
CA LYS A 288 -14.36 -12.37 7.85
C LYS A 288 -13.27 -12.14 6.82
N CYS A 289 -13.27 -10.94 6.26
CA CYS A 289 -12.16 -10.42 5.48
C CYS A 289 -11.79 -9.05 6.05
N THR A 290 -10.56 -8.96 6.55
CA THR A 290 -9.99 -7.72 7.10
C THR A 290 -8.81 -7.29 6.25
N ALA A 291 -8.73 -6.01 5.92
CA ALA A 291 -7.61 -5.47 5.17
C ALA A 291 -7.19 -4.10 5.69
N GLN A 292 -5.90 -3.83 5.65
CA GLN A 292 -5.34 -2.50 5.84
C GLN A 292 -5.17 -1.83 4.48
N VAL A 293 -5.48 -0.55 4.44
CA VAL A 293 -5.31 0.30 3.27
C VAL A 293 -4.25 1.33 3.62
N GLU A 294 -3.13 1.27 2.93
CA GLU A 294 -2.09 2.29 3.00
C GLU A 294 -1.94 2.95 1.64
N GLY A 295 -1.34 4.14 1.62
CA GLY A 295 -1.01 4.78 0.36
C GLY A 295 -0.37 6.13 0.53
N PHE A 296 -0.09 6.76 -0.59
CA PHE A 296 0.41 8.12 -0.62
C PHE A 296 -0.15 8.85 -1.84
N SER A 297 -0.28 10.17 -1.71
CA SER A 297 -0.66 11.03 -2.82
C SER A 297 0.38 10.95 -3.93
N ALA A 298 -0.07 10.73 -5.16
CA ALA A 298 0.71 10.89 -6.37
C ALA A 298 0.69 12.35 -6.89
N ASP A 299 -0.16 13.20 -6.30
CA ASP A 299 -0.24 14.62 -6.61
C ASP A 299 0.79 15.41 -5.79
N ALA A 300 1.82 15.92 -6.47
CA ALA A 300 2.89 16.71 -5.87
C ALA A 300 2.39 18.03 -5.25
N ALA A 301 1.25 18.57 -5.69
CA ALA A 301 0.66 19.76 -5.11
C ALA A 301 -0.11 19.47 -3.81
N ARG A 302 -0.40 18.19 -3.52
CA ARG A 302 -1.15 17.75 -2.34
C ARG A 302 -0.46 16.54 -1.71
N PRO A 303 0.77 16.67 -1.20
CA PRO A 303 1.50 15.56 -0.63
C PRO A 303 0.80 15.07 0.65
N GLY A 304 0.77 13.77 0.85
CA GLY A 304 0.18 13.20 2.05
C GLY A 304 0.09 11.69 2.01
N ASN A 305 -0.29 11.12 3.14
CA ASN A 305 -0.39 9.68 3.35
C ASN A 305 -1.85 9.26 3.51
N LEU A 306 -2.17 8.06 3.02
CA LEU A 306 -3.45 7.41 3.21
C LEU A 306 -3.28 6.25 4.20
N ASN A 307 -4.20 6.18 5.16
CA ASN A 307 -4.29 5.06 6.08
C ASN A 307 -5.77 4.76 6.35
N GLY A 308 -6.13 3.49 6.30
CA GLY A 308 -7.49 3.04 6.49
C GLY A 308 -7.59 1.54 6.69
N ARG A 309 -8.81 1.08 6.90
CA ARG A 309 -9.12 -0.34 7.08
C ARG A 309 -10.42 -0.74 6.42
N LEU A 310 -10.50 -2.00 6.03
CA LEU A 310 -11.72 -2.69 5.59
C LEU A 310 -12.10 -3.69 6.68
N ASP A 311 -13.36 -3.67 7.09
CA ASP A 311 -13.93 -4.69 7.98
C ASP A 311 -15.19 -5.24 7.30
N THR A 312 -15.09 -6.49 6.85
CA THR A 312 -16.12 -7.12 6.03
C THR A 312 -16.43 -8.52 6.53
N THR A 313 -17.70 -8.91 6.37
CA THR A 313 -18.18 -10.25 6.71
C THR A 313 -18.73 -10.94 5.48
N LYS A 314 -18.60 -12.26 5.46
CA LYS A 314 -19.09 -13.11 4.38
C LYS A 314 -20.61 -12.95 4.25
N ARG A 315 -21.09 -12.83 3.02
CA ARG A 315 -22.51 -12.76 2.66
C ARG A 315 -22.98 -14.05 1.99
#